data_AF-A0A0W7WUT3-F1
#
_entry.id   AF-A0A0W7WUT3-F1
#
_cell.length_a   1.000
_cell.length_b   1.000
_cell.length_c   1.000
_cell.angle_alpha   90.00
_cell.angle_beta   90.00
_cell.angle_gamma   90.00
#
_symmetry.space_group_name_H-M   'P 1'
#
loop_
_entity.id
_entity.type
_entity.pdbx_description
1 polymer ?
#
loop_
_entity_poly.entity_id
_entity_poly.type
_entity_poly.pdbx_seq_one_letter_code
_entity_poly.pdbx_strand_id
1 'polypeptide(L)'
;MFPLDGNGGYTVDRYVLDFDWQAPKTPFAATATVKATATQSLSRFNLDFGGNTLHSVTVDGKAAGTSREGDELTVTPKSPLLKGRSFTVKVTYTADPTQIRHRDDAIEDYGWIPTPDGTVVYPQPNGARLIFPANDHPSRRAPITFRITTPKDLTAVANGKLTAKDAVSGDRVRWTYDSEQPLSTQLVQLAVGRFTTVDSTGPGGLPLRDIVPDALVEPTAKYRKLTPDHLSWLEQKLGKYPFNRYGVLVGDTDLGVALETQTLSLVPKADLLGTQVDAERNLVHELAHQWFGDSVALAGWSDLWVSEGHARFYERMYSEEHGGDSFEAAMKAAYKAHDQWRRDFGAPAEPTEPNLFKRMRYDGSALVLYALREKVGDATFQRIERAWVTEYRGRTASTQDYVDLSSKIAGEDLSGFLKPWLYGPKTPPMPGHPDWVVDPAT
;
A
#
# COMPACT_ATOMS: atom_id res chain seq x y z
N MET A 1 3.81 12.26 12.57
CA MET A 1 2.63 11.42 12.32
C MET A 1 2.96 10.01 12.82
N PHE A 2 2.05 9.36 13.53
CA PHE A 2 2.27 8.03 14.15
C PHE A 2 3.66 7.85 14.82
N PRO A 3 4.02 8.67 15.83
CA PRO A 3 5.37 8.68 16.39
C PRO A 3 5.76 7.38 17.12
N LEU A 4 4.79 6.52 17.41
CA LEU A 4 4.99 5.23 18.06
C LEU A 4 5.06 4.08 17.07
N ASP A 5 4.76 4.31 15.79
CA ASP A 5 4.70 3.25 14.80
C ASP A 5 6.05 2.98 14.17
N GLY A 6 6.37 1.70 14.03
CA GLY A 6 7.64 1.28 13.48
C GLY A 6 8.79 1.45 14.47
N ASN A 7 9.76 0.58 14.31
CA ASN A 7 10.71 0.26 15.34
C ASN A 7 12.15 0.36 14.82
N GLY A 8 12.98 1.05 15.60
CA GLY A 8 14.37 1.32 15.27
C GLY A 8 15.34 0.24 15.76
N GLY A 9 16.59 0.34 15.33
CA GLY A 9 17.68 -0.48 15.85
C GLY A 9 17.83 -1.87 15.24
N TYR A 10 16.94 -2.27 14.33
CA TYR A 10 17.06 -3.46 13.51
C TYR A 10 16.42 -3.27 12.13
N THR A 11 16.76 -4.13 11.18
CA THR A 11 16.07 -4.30 9.90
C THR A 11 15.49 -5.70 9.82
N VAL A 12 14.29 -5.84 9.27
CA VAL A 12 13.70 -7.16 9.04
C VAL A 12 14.19 -7.71 7.72
N ASP A 13 14.77 -8.90 7.77
CA ASP A 13 15.29 -9.61 6.60
C ASP A 13 14.19 -10.46 5.94
N ARG A 14 13.26 -11.02 6.74
CA ARG A 14 12.09 -11.78 6.27
C ARG A 14 11.06 -11.97 7.38
N TYR A 15 9.78 -11.97 7.02
CA TYR A 15 8.70 -12.53 7.83
C TYR A 15 8.30 -13.91 7.33
N VAL A 16 7.98 -14.81 8.27
CA VAL A 16 7.21 -16.05 7.99
C VAL A 16 5.97 -16.01 8.85
N LEU A 17 4.81 -15.96 8.20
CA LEU A 17 3.50 -15.83 8.83
C LEU A 17 2.73 -17.14 8.68
N ASP A 18 2.49 -17.82 9.79
CA ASP A 18 1.73 -19.06 9.87
C ASP A 18 0.35 -18.76 10.49
N PHE A 19 -0.72 -18.97 9.74
CA PHE A 19 -2.11 -18.71 10.15
C PHE A 19 -2.95 -19.99 10.06
N ASP A 20 -3.64 -20.36 11.13
CA ASP A 20 -4.56 -21.50 11.16
C ASP A 20 -6.03 -21.04 11.07
N TRP A 21 -6.38 -20.35 9.99
CA TRP A 21 -7.68 -19.71 9.82
C TRP A 21 -8.85 -20.71 9.90
N GLN A 22 -9.89 -20.39 10.68
CA GLN A 22 -10.99 -21.32 10.96
C GLN A 22 -12.28 -21.00 10.18
N ALA A 23 -12.81 -19.80 10.42
CA ALA A 23 -14.05 -19.27 9.86
C ALA A 23 -14.01 -17.73 9.98
N PRO A 24 -14.90 -17.00 9.28
CA PRO A 24 -14.99 -15.55 9.43
C PRO A 24 -15.21 -15.16 10.90
N LYS A 25 -14.58 -14.08 11.34
CA LYS A 25 -14.72 -13.52 12.71
C LYS A 25 -14.39 -14.50 13.84
N THR A 26 -13.75 -15.63 13.55
CA THR A 26 -13.41 -16.64 14.56
C THR A 26 -11.93 -16.54 14.90
N PRO A 27 -11.55 -16.31 16.17
CA PRO A 27 -10.15 -16.28 16.58
C PRO A 27 -9.42 -17.59 16.28
N PHE A 28 -8.14 -17.51 15.92
CA PHE A 28 -7.37 -18.68 15.51
C PHE A 28 -5.89 -18.61 15.89
N ALA A 29 -5.24 -19.76 15.93
CA ALA A 29 -3.81 -19.84 16.25
C ALA A 29 -2.95 -19.25 15.12
N ALA A 30 -2.00 -18.40 15.50
CA ALA A 30 -1.09 -17.76 14.58
C ALA A 30 0.35 -17.71 15.11
N THR A 31 1.31 -17.65 14.20
CA THR A 31 2.72 -17.50 14.53
C THR A 31 3.39 -16.58 13.53
N ALA A 32 4.10 -15.57 14.04
CA ALA A 32 4.99 -14.75 13.24
C ALA A 32 6.44 -15.09 13.60
N THR A 33 7.25 -15.44 12.60
CA THR A 33 8.70 -15.55 12.73
C THR A 33 9.35 -14.41 11.98
N VAL A 34 10.02 -13.53 12.72
CA VAL A 34 10.72 -12.35 12.21
C VAL A 34 12.21 -12.65 12.21
N LYS A 35 12.82 -12.76 11.03
CA LYS A 35 14.26 -12.83 10.88
C LYS A 35 14.77 -11.42 10.66
N ALA A 36 15.68 -10.96 11.51
CA ALA A 36 16.11 -9.57 11.52
C ALA A 36 17.62 -9.44 11.77
N THR A 37 18.17 -8.28 11.44
CA THR A 37 19.57 -7.92 11.69
C THR A 37 19.62 -6.64 12.51
N ALA A 38 20.36 -6.67 13.63
CA ALA A 38 20.47 -5.52 14.52
C ALA A 38 21.37 -4.44 13.89
N THR A 39 20.89 -3.19 13.80
CA THR A 39 21.66 -2.05 13.28
C THR A 39 22.46 -1.32 14.37
N GLN A 40 22.15 -1.63 15.63
CA GLN A 40 22.90 -1.25 16.83
C GLN A 40 22.86 -2.40 17.85
N SER A 41 23.59 -2.28 18.95
CA SER A 41 23.46 -3.26 20.05
C SER A 41 22.17 -3.00 20.82
N LEU A 42 21.37 -4.05 21.05
CA LEU A 42 20.03 -3.97 21.64
C LEU A 42 19.95 -4.81 22.91
N SER A 43 19.62 -4.17 24.03
CA SER A 43 19.17 -4.86 25.25
C SER A 43 17.66 -5.17 25.22
N ARG A 44 16.91 -4.44 24.40
CA ARG A 44 15.49 -4.64 24.08
C ARG A 44 15.19 -4.06 22.70
N PHE A 45 14.08 -4.49 22.10
CA PHE A 45 13.52 -3.92 20.87
C PHE A 45 12.00 -4.05 20.90
N ASN A 46 11.35 -3.51 19.89
CA ASN A 46 9.90 -3.37 19.84
C ASN A 46 9.32 -3.93 18.53
N LEU A 47 8.05 -4.35 18.60
CA LEU A 47 7.21 -4.74 17.48
C LEU A 47 5.83 -4.11 17.68
N ASP A 48 5.26 -3.55 16.63
CA ASP A 48 3.87 -3.13 16.57
C ASP A 48 2.99 -4.40 16.57
N PHE A 49 2.14 -4.55 17.59
CA PHE A 49 1.28 -5.70 17.82
C PHE A 49 0.06 -5.35 18.69
N GLY A 50 -1.09 -5.13 18.04
CA GLY A 50 -2.36 -4.74 18.65
C GLY A 50 -3.47 -5.77 18.46
N GLY A 51 -4.55 -5.66 19.25
CA GLY A 51 -5.80 -6.44 19.11
C GLY A 51 -5.74 -7.94 19.45
N ASN A 52 -4.57 -8.56 19.35
CA ASN A 52 -4.38 -10.00 19.42
C ASN A 52 -3.98 -10.49 20.82
N THR A 53 -4.17 -11.79 21.08
CA THR A 53 -3.78 -12.42 22.35
C THR A 53 -2.39 -13.03 22.24
N LEU A 54 -1.41 -12.43 22.91
CA LEU A 54 -0.02 -12.92 22.97
C LEU A 54 0.08 -14.20 23.81
N HIS A 55 0.79 -15.23 23.32
CA HIS A 55 1.08 -16.44 24.10
C HIS A 55 2.55 -16.56 24.50
N SER A 56 3.48 -16.44 23.54
CA SER A 56 4.91 -16.58 23.83
C SER A 56 5.77 -15.82 22.83
N VAL A 57 6.93 -15.36 23.31
CA VAL A 57 7.98 -14.75 22.48
C VAL A 57 9.30 -15.43 22.77
N THR A 58 9.99 -15.85 21.71
CA THR A 58 11.37 -16.32 21.79
C THR A 58 12.27 -15.49 20.91
N VAL A 59 13.51 -15.30 21.35
CA VAL A 59 14.60 -14.72 20.55
C VAL A 59 15.72 -15.74 20.48
N ASP A 60 16.09 -16.15 19.26
CA ASP A 60 17.04 -17.22 18.97
C ASP A 60 16.71 -18.53 19.72
N GLY A 61 15.42 -18.87 19.75
CA GLY A 61 14.89 -20.08 20.40
C GLY A 61 14.84 -20.02 21.94
N LYS A 62 15.28 -18.93 22.56
CA LYS A 62 15.22 -18.73 24.02
C LYS A 62 14.04 -17.83 24.39
N ALA A 63 13.31 -18.17 25.45
CA ALA A 63 12.22 -17.33 25.96
C ALA A 63 12.71 -15.91 26.30
N ALA A 64 12.02 -14.91 25.78
CA ALA A 64 12.31 -13.49 26.01
C ALA A 64 11.33 -12.89 27.03
N GLY A 65 11.76 -11.86 27.75
CA GLY A 65 10.85 -11.05 28.55
C GLY A 65 9.99 -10.17 27.65
N THR A 66 8.74 -9.93 28.04
CA THR A 66 7.80 -9.13 27.25
C THR A 66 7.03 -8.16 28.13
N SER A 67 6.80 -6.96 27.61
CA SER A 67 5.83 -6.00 28.14
C SER A 67 5.08 -5.36 26.97
N ARG A 68 3.83 -4.95 27.18
CA ARG A 68 3.03 -4.28 26.16
C ARG A 68 2.45 -2.98 26.69
N GLU A 69 2.55 -1.92 25.90
CA GLU A 69 1.91 -0.63 26.15
C GLU A 69 1.15 -0.22 24.88
N GLY A 70 -0.19 -0.16 24.96
CA GLY A 70 -1.01 0.00 23.76
C GLY A 70 -0.74 -1.12 22.75
N ASP A 71 -0.40 -0.74 21.51
CA ASP A 71 -0.02 -1.66 20.44
C ASP A 71 1.48 -1.97 20.40
N GLU A 72 2.27 -1.50 21.36
CA GLU A 72 3.73 -1.66 21.32
C GLU A 72 4.18 -2.82 22.19
N LEU A 73 4.72 -3.87 21.55
CA LEU A 73 5.28 -5.05 22.21
C LEU A 73 6.80 -4.88 22.39
N THR A 74 7.22 -4.57 23.61
CA THR A 74 8.64 -4.57 23.98
C THR A 74 9.13 -6.00 24.26
N VAL A 75 10.21 -6.40 23.59
CA VAL A 75 10.86 -7.69 23.72
C VAL A 75 12.26 -7.52 24.32
N THR A 76 12.51 -8.19 25.45
CA THR A 76 13.80 -8.21 26.15
C THR A 76 14.45 -9.59 25.99
N PRO A 77 15.44 -9.76 25.09
CA PRO A 77 16.14 -11.02 24.92
C PRO A 77 16.98 -11.40 26.15
N LYS A 78 17.28 -12.69 26.33
CA LYS A 78 18.13 -13.19 27.44
C LYS A 78 19.57 -12.70 27.37
N SER A 79 20.05 -12.41 26.18
CA SER A 79 21.39 -11.87 25.92
C SER A 79 21.24 -10.68 24.96
N PRO A 80 22.01 -9.59 25.14
CA PRO A 80 21.97 -8.47 24.22
C PRO A 80 22.24 -8.90 22.78
N LEU A 81 21.50 -8.33 21.83
CA LEU A 81 21.73 -8.53 20.41
C LEU A 81 22.82 -7.56 19.98
N LEU A 82 23.92 -8.07 19.44
CA LEU A 82 25.05 -7.21 19.05
C LEU A 82 24.80 -6.60 17.68
N LYS A 83 25.26 -5.35 17.48
CA LYS A 83 25.24 -4.68 16.17
C LYS A 83 25.79 -5.59 15.06
N GLY A 84 25.08 -5.63 13.94
CA GLY A 84 25.43 -6.40 12.74
C GLY A 84 25.16 -7.89 12.85
N ARG A 85 24.59 -8.37 13.96
CA ARG A 85 24.20 -9.78 14.11
C ARG A 85 22.74 -9.98 13.75
N SER A 86 22.49 -11.06 13.01
CA SER A 86 21.14 -11.54 12.79
C SER A 86 20.59 -12.24 14.02
N PHE A 87 19.29 -12.13 14.22
CA PHE A 87 18.52 -12.79 15.27
C PHE A 87 17.15 -13.20 14.72
N THR A 88 16.52 -14.17 15.36
CA THR A 88 15.18 -14.63 14.99
C THR A 88 14.23 -14.45 16.16
N VAL A 89 13.15 -13.72 15.94
CA VAL A 89 12.04 -13.57 16.89
C VAL A 89 10.92 -14.49 16.45
N LYS A 90 10.40 -15.32 17.35
CA LYS A 90 9.18 -16.08 17.10
C LYS A 90 8.13 -15.66 18.12
N VAL A 91 7.00 -15.18 17.61
CA VAL A 91 5.84 -14.76 18.39
C VAL A 91 4.69 -15.72 18.09
N THR A 92 4.16 -16.37 19.12
CA THR A 92 2.94 -17.20 19.01
C THR A 92 1.79 -16.45 19.66
N TYR A 93 0.64 -16.42 19.00
CA TYR A 93 -0.52 -15.64 19.44
C TYR A 93 -1.82 -16.25 18.91
N THR A 94 -2.95 -15.83 19.48
CA THR A 94 -4.26 -16.00 18.84
C THR A 94 -4.55 -14.73 18.05
N ALA A 95 -4.69 -14.90 16.74
CA ALA A 95 -5.20 -13.86 15.86
C ALA A 95 -6.70 -13.68 16.11
N ASP A 96 -7.17 -12.43 16.19
CA ASP A 96 -8.58 -12.10 16.38
C ASP A 96 -9.13 -11.32 15.15
N PRO A 97 -9.80 -12.00 14.21
CA PRO A 97 -10.39 -11.37 13.03
C PRO A 97 -11.60 -10.47 13.29
N THR A 98 -11.96 -10.24 14.56
CA THR A 98 -12.94 -9.21 14.93
C THR A 98 -12.31 -7.84 15.16
N GLN A 99 -10.98 -7.77 15.22
CA GLN A 99 -10.24 -6.54 15.45
C GLN A 99 -10.20 -5.70 14.16
N ILE A 100 -11.00 -4.64 14.17
CA ILE A 100 -11.11 -3.62 13.13
C ILE A 100 -10.95 -2.26 13.82
N ARG A 101 -10.31 -1.31 13.15
CA ARG A 101 -10.24 0.09 13.59
C ARG A 101 -10.90 0.98 12.56
N HIS A 102 -11.46 2.07 13.06
CA HIS A 102 -12.13 3.08 12.25
C HIS A 102 -11.32 4.37 12.20
N ARG A 103 -11.39 5.08 11.08
CA ARG A 103 -10.83 6.41 10.84
C ARG A 103 -11.85 7.27 10.12
N ASP A 104 -11.90 8.56 10.46
CA ASP A 104 -12.78 9.51 9.79
C ASP A 104 -12.16 10.03 8.47
N ASP A 105 -11.64 9.15 7.61
CA ASP A 105 -11.05 9.48 6.30
C ASP A 105 -11.40 8.41 5.25
N ALA A 106 -10.82 8.49 4.04
CA ALA A 106 -11.20 7.62 2.91
C ALA A 106 -11.01 6.12 3.19
N ILE A 107 -10.13 5.75 4.13
CA ILE A 107 -9.88 4.34 4.49
C ILE A 107 -11.02 3.77 5.33
N GLU A 108 -11.67 4.59 6.15
CA GLU A 108 -12.69 4.17 7.11
C GLU A 108 -12.21 3.02 8.01
N ASP A 109 -12.63 1.78 7.70
CA ASP A 109 -12.33 0.59 8.48
C ASP A 109 -11.09 -0.15 7.97
N TYR A 110 -10.15 -0.46 8.88
CA TYR A 110 -8.91 -1.17 8.57
C TYR A 110 -8.56 -2.28 9.57
N GLY A 111 -7.85 -3.31 9.12
CA GLY A 111 -7.57 -4.54 9.84
C GLY A 111 -8.06 -5.80 9.11
N TRP A 112 -8.73 -6.70 9.83
CA TRP A 112 -9.38 -7.88 9.24
C TRP A 112 -10.77 -7.52 8.73
N ILE A 113 -11.03 -7.67 7.43
CA ILE A 113 -12.32 -7.36 6.84
C ILE A 113 -13.06 -8.68 6.54
N PRO A 114 -14.23 -8.93 7.16
CA PRO A 114 -15.02 -10.13 6.87
C PRO A 114 -15.67 -10.02 5.49
N THR A 115 -15.67 -11.13 4.74
CA THR A 115 -16.53 -11.32 3.56
C THR A 115 -17.66 -12.30 3.92
N PRO A 116 -18.70 -12.49 3.07
CA PRO A 116 -19.80 -13.41 3.38
C PRO A 116 -19.36 -14.84 3.74
N ASP A 117 -18.27 -15.32 3.15
CA ASP A 117 -17.75 -16.69 3.29
C ASP A 117 -16.31 -16.76 3.81
N GLY A 118 -15.71 -15.62 4.17
CA GLY A 118 -14.27 -15.52 4.30
C GLY A 118 -13.75 -14.23 4.95
N THR A 119 -12.54 -13.83 4.57
CA THR A 119 -11.90 -12.59 4.99
C THR A 119 -10.93 -12.07 3.95
N VAL A 120 -10.74 -10.76 3.90
CA VAL A 120 -9.60 -10.09 3.28
C VAL A 120 -8.89 -9.25 4.34
N VAL A 121 -7.66 -8.82 4.11
CA VAL A 121 -6.98 -7.86 4.99
C VAL A 121 -6.91 -6.48 4.35
N TYR A 122 -7.03 -5.47 5.19
CA TYR A 122 -6.98 -4.06 4.81
C TYR A 122 -6.03 -3.31 5.75
N PRO A 123 -4.70 -3.40 5.55
CA PRO A 123 -3.73 -2.98 6.57
C PRO A 123 -3.23 -1.54 6.45
N GLN A 124 -3.67 -0.76 5.48
CA GLN A 124 -3.25 0.65 5.39
C GLN A 124 -4.04 1.52 6.38
N PRO A 125 -3.42 2.51 7.06
CA PRO A 125 -2.00 2.86 7.04
C PRO A 125 -1.11 1.96 7.92
N ASN A 126 -1.60 1.57 9.08
CA ASN A 126 -0.82 0.89 10.13
C ASN A 126 -1.64 -0.26 10.78
N GLY A 127 -2.46 -0.92 9.97
CA GLY A 127 -3.30 -2.05 10.35
C GLY A 127 -2.59 -3.39 10.40
N ALA A 128 -1.37 -3.50 9.89
CA ALA A 128 -0.65 -4.77 9.90
C ALA A 128 -0.43 -5.29 11.33
N ARG A 129 -0.26 -4.39 12.31
CA ARG A 129 -0.20 -4.71 13.75
C ARG A 129 -1.40 -5.50 14.29
N LEU A 130 -2.57 -5.37 13.64
CA LEU A 130 -3.80 -6.10 14.01
C LEU A 130 -3.82 -7.52 13.42
N ILE A 131 -2.93 -7.81 12.47
CA ILE A 131 -2.85 -9.07 11.73
C ILE A 131 -1.66 -9.89 12.24
N PHE A 132 -0.49 -9.27 12.39
CA PHE A 132 0.74 -9.89 12.88
C PHE A 132 1.69 -8.89 13.57
N PRO A 133 2.56 -9.34 14.49
CA PRO A 133 3.62 -8.51 15.06
C PRO A 133 4.59 -8.03 13.97
N ALA A 134 4.73 -6.72 13.82
CA ALA A 134 5.42 -6.11 12.69
C ALA A 134 6.34 -4.96 13.11
N ASN A 135 7.21 -4.52 12.20
CA ASN A 135 7.81 -3.20 12.22
C ASN A 135 6.98 -2.32 11.28
N ASP A 136 5.85 -1.82 11.79
CA ASP A 136 4.70 -1.38 10.99
C ASP A 136 4.82 0.08 10.53
N HIS A 137 5.73 0.29 9.58
CA HIS A 137 6.00 1.61 9.02
C HIS A 137 6.30 1.50 7.51
N PRO A 138 5.85 2.44 6.66
CA PRO A 138 5.94 2.30 5.21
C PRO A 138 7.39 2.17 4.70
N SER A 139 8.38 2.68 5.43
CA SER A 139 9.79 2.53 5.07
C SER A 139 10.41 1.17 5.44
N ARG A 140 9.68 0.30 6.13
CA ARG A 140 10.18 -0.96 6.72
C ARG A 140 9.72 -2.16 5.89
N ARG A 141 10.40 -2.34 4.77
CA ARG A 141 10.10 -3.41 3.82
C ARG A 141 10.81 -4.70 4.17
N ALA A 142 10.13 -5.83 3.95
CA ALA A 142 10.75 -7.14 4.00
C ALA A 142 9.98 -8.13 3.11
N PRO A 143 10.64 -9.17 2.58
CA PRO A 143 9.93 -10.28 1.93
C PRO A 143 9.12 -11.07 2.97
N ILE A 144 8.01 -11.66 2.53
CA ILE A 144 7.09 -12.41 3.39
C ILE A 144 6.83 -13.79 2.79
N THR A 145 6.93 -14.81 3.64
CA THR A 145 6.36 -16.13 3.36
C THR A 145 5.06 -16.29 4.14
N PHE A 146 3.96 -16.51 3.44
CA PHE A 146 2.66 -16.79 4.05
C PHE A 146 2.43 -18.29 4.06
N ARG A 147 1.92 -18.81 5.17
CA ARG A 147 1.45 -20.19 5.33
C ARG A 147 0.07 -20.16 5.94
N ILE A 148 -0.93 -20.36 5.10
CA ILE A 148 -2.33 -20.16 5.46
C ILE A 148 -3.01 -21.51 5.44
N THR A 149 -3.45 -21.98 6.60
CA THR A 149 -4.18 -23.24 6.73
C THR A 149 -5.68 -22.93 6.79
N THR A 150 -6.47 -23.56 5.93
CA THR A 150 -7.92 -23.33 5.80
C THR A 150 -8.68 -24.67 5.76
N PRO A 151 -10.00 -24.67 5.98
CA PRO A 151 -10.87 -25.75 5.53
C PRO A 151 -10.63 -26.11 4.04
N LYS A 152 -10.75 -27.39 3.67
CA LYS A 152 -10.42 -27.90 2.33
C LYS A 152 -11.24 -27.33 1.17
N ASP A 153 -12.42 -26.79 1.46
CA ASP A 153 -13.36 -26.23 0.48
C ASP A 153 -13.19 -24.72 0.27
N LEU A 154 -12.18 -24.11 0.91
CA LEU A 154 -11.81 -22.71 0.75
C LEU A 154 -10.43 -22.56 0.11
N THR A 155 -10.24 -21.44 -0.55
CA THR A 155 -8.97 -21.02 -1.16
C THR A 155 -8.35 -19.92 -0.32
N ALA A 156 -7.06 -20.03 -0.02
CA ALA A 156 -6.28 -18.92 0.50
C ALA A 156 -5.39 -18.33 -0.60
N VAL A 157 -5.31 -17.00 -0.62
CA VAL A 157 -4.42 -16.24 -1.50
C VAL A 157 -3.65 -15.20 -0.69
N ALA A 158 -2.48 -14.82 -1.19
CA ALA A 158 -1.68 -13.73 -0.63
C ALA A 158 -0.87 -13.05 -1.75
N ASN A 159 -0.11 -12.01 -1.39
CA ASN A 159 0.84 -11.38 -2.31
C ASN A 159 1.80 -12.42 -2.93
N GLY A 160 2.25 -12.16 -4.15
CA GLY A 160 3.26 -12.98 -4.82
C GLY A 160 2.76 -14.36 -5.26
N LYS A 161 3.68 -15.33 -5.22
CA LYS A 161 3.53 -16.64 -5.89
C LYS A 161 3.11 -17.74 -4.93
N LEU A 162 2.13 -18.55 -5.33
CA LEU A 162 1.84 -19.83 -4.69
C LEU A 162 3.02 -20.80 -4.94
N THR A 163 3.67 -21.24 -3.86
CA THR A 163 4.85 -22.12 -3.92
C THR A 163 4.54 -23.55 -3.47
N ALA A 164 3.51 -23.74 -2.63
CA ALA A 164 3.04 -25.07 -2.22
C ALA A 164 1.56 -25.06 -1.84
N LYS A 165 0.90 -26.19 -2.04
CA LYS A 165 -0.47 -26.48 -1.60
C LYS A 165 -0.51 -27.90 -1.06
N ASP A 166 -0.60 -28.04 0.25
CA ASP A 166 -0.45 -29.32 0.95
C ASP A 166 -1.74 -29.68 1.69
N ALA A 167 -2.22 -30.93 1.53
CA ALA A 167 -3.23 -31.46 2.42
C ALA A 167 -2.63 -31.68 3.82
N VAL A 168 -3.34 -31.25 4.86
CA VAL A 168 -2.94 -31.45 6.26
C VAL A 168 -4.06 -32.16 7.04
N SER A 169 -3.78 -32.56 8.28
CA SER A 169 -4.74 -33.32 9.10
C SER A 169 -6.08 -32.58 9.28
N GLY A 170 -7.18 -33.33 9.34
CA GLY A 170 -8.50 -32.80 9.68
C GLY A 170 -9.23 -32.10 8.53
N ASP A 171 -9.11 -32.60 7.29
CA ASP A 171 -9.78 -32.03 6.11
C ASP A 171 -9.43 -30.55 5.87
N ARG A 172 -8.15 -30.22 6.03
CA ARG A 172 -7.60 -28.88 5.88
C ARG A 172 -6.51 -28.85 4.83
N VAL A 173 -6.30 -27.67 4.25
CA VAL A 173 -5.27 -27.42 3.24
C VAL A 173 -4.40 -26.28 3.71
N ARG A 174 -3.08 -26.43 3.57
CA ARG A 174 -2.10 -25.36 3.77
C ARG A 174 -1.65 -24.81 2.43
N TRP A 175 -1.78 -23.50 2.28
CA TRP A 175 -1.33 -22.73 1.13
C TRP A 175 -0.08 -21.96 1.51
N THR A 176 1.00 -22.12 0.74
CA THR A 176 2.25 -21.40 0.97
C THR A 176 2.51 -20.41 -0.15
N TYR A 177 2.59 -19.12 0.17
CA TYR A 177 2.96 -18.05 -0.76
C TYR A 177 4.29 -17.42 -0.38
N ASP A 178 5.06 -17.01 -1.39
CA ASP A 178 6.22 -16.13 -1.22
C ASP A 178 5.93 -14.82 -1.94
N SER A 179 6.15 -13.69 -1.27
CA SER A 179 5.90 -12.36 -1.84
C SER A 179 6.81 -12.03 -3.03
N GLU A 180 7.84 -12.84 -3.30
CA GLU A 180 8.88 -12.74 -4.34
C GLU A 180 9.80 -11.51 -4.20
N GLN A 181 9.29 -10.41 -3.64
CA GLN A 181 10.00 -9.16 -3.42
C GLN A 181 9.61 -8.55 -2.06
N PRO A 182 10.45 -7.67 -1.47
CA PRO A 182 10.12 -6.94 -0.26
C PRO A 182 8.95 -5.99 -0.46
N LEU A 183 8.00 -6.00 0.48
CA LEU A 183 6.87 -5.07 0.55
C LEU A 183 6.81 -4.40 1.92
N SER A 184 6.19 -3.22 1.97
CA SER A 184 5.83 -2.57 3.23
C SER A 184 4.64 -3.27 3.87
N THR A 185 4.54 -3.24 5.20
CA THR A 185 3.51 -3.96 5.96
C THR A 185 2.08 -3.50 5.62
N GLN A 186 1.93 -2.22 5.28
CA GLN A 186 0.67 -1.62 4.82
C GLN A 186 0.17 -2.17 3.47
N LEU A 187 1.04 -2.83 2.68
CA LEU A 187 0.74 -3.39 1.36
C LEU A 187 0.47 -4.90 1.39
N VAL A 188 0.44 -5.50 2.58
CA VAL A 188 0.20 -6.93 2.74
C VAL A 188 -1.23 -7.26 2.31
N GLN A 189 -1.38 -8.30 1.50
CA GLN A 189 -2.66 -8.90 1.16
C GLN A 189 -2.66 -10.38 1.50
N LEU A 190 -3.78 -10.79 2.07
CA LEU A 190 -4.16 -12.15 2.40
C LEU A 190 -5.68 -12.21 2.33
N ALA A 191 -6.21 -13.20 1.63
CA ALA A 191 -7.63 -13.47 1.62
C ALA A 191 -7.91 -14.97 1.71
N VAL A 192 -9.02 -15.30 2.36
CA VAL A 192 -9.55 -16.67 2.47
C VAL A 192 -11.02 -16.62 2.11
N GLY A 193 -11.49 -17.52 1.24
CA GLY A 193 -12.88 -17.57 0.79
C GLY A 193 -13.08 -18.58 -0.36
N ARG A 194 -14.27 -18.64 -0.94
CA ARG A 194 -14.55 -19.38 -2.17
C ARG A 194 -14.21 -18.50 -3.36
N PHE A 195 -12.99 -18.70 -3.86
CA PHE A 195 -12.47 -17.93 -4.98
C PHE A 195 -12.23 -18.80 -6.20
N THR A 196 -12.60 -18.24 -7.35
CA THR A 196 -12.11 -18.63 -8.66
C THR A 196 -10.88 -17.79 -9.01
N THR A 197 -9.79 -18.45 -9.39
CA THR A 197 -8.62 -17.79 -9.97
C THR A 197 -8.83 -17.64 -11.48
N VAL A 198 -8.72 -16.42 -11.99
CA VAL A 198 -8.79 -16.14 -13.42
C VAL A 198 -7.45 -15.64 -13.90
N ASP A 199 -6.70 -16.53 -14.56
CA ASP A 199 -5.40 -16.21 -15.11
C ASP A 199 -5.51 -15.54 -16.47
N SER A 200 -4.63 -14.57 -16.72
CA SER A 200 -4.42 -13.97 -18.04
C SER A 200 -2.96 -13.54 -18.21
N THR A 201 -2.65 -12.80 -19.26
CA THR A 201 -1.26 -12.39 -19.57
C THR A 201 -1.23 -10.94 -19.98
N GLY A 202 -0.39 -10.16 -19.31
CA GLY A 202 -0.12 -8.76 -19.58
C GLY A 202 1.01 -8.55 -20.60
N PRO A 203 1.43 -7.30 -20.81
CA PRO A 203 2.54 -6.97 -21.72
C PRO A 203 3.82 -7.73 -21.37
N GLY A 204 4.56 -8.14 -22.41
CA GLY A 204 5.82 -8.87 -22.25
C GLY A 204 5.71 -10.26 -21.63
N GLY A 205 4.50 -10.84 -21.57
CA GLY A 205 4.28 -12.16 -20.96
C GLY A 205 4.10 -12.12 -19.44
N LEU A 206 3.83 -10.95 -18.86
CA LEU A 206 3.60 -10.78 -17.42
C LEU A 206 2.41 -11.66 -16.97
N PRO A 207 2.59 -12.60 -16.03
CA PRO A 207 1.48 -13.38 -15.49
C PRO A 207 0.51 -12.49 -14.73
N LEU A 208 -0.78 -12.57 -15.09
CA LEU A 208 -1.86 -11.90 -14.37
C LEU A 208 -2.76 -12.92 -13.70
N ARG A 209 -3.17 -12.64 -12.47
CA ARG A 209 -3.96 -13.55 -11.63
C ARG A 209 -5.04 -12.79 -10.86
N ASP A 210 -6.22 -12.71 -11.42
CA ASP A 210 -7.38 -12.19 -10.69
C ASP A 210 -7.89 -13.25 -9.71
N ILE A 211 -8.25 -12.81 -8.50
CA ILE A 211 -8.89 -13.64 -7.50
C ILE A 211 -10.31 -13.10 -7.29
N VAL A 212 -11.31 -13.91 -7.64
CA VAL A 212 -12.70 -13.44 -7.73
C VAL A 212 -13.61 -14.39 -6.97
N PRO A 213 -14.49 -13.89 -6.07
CA PRO A 213 -15.56 -14.70 -5.50
C PRO A 213 -16.38 -15.35 -6.61
N ASP A 214 -16.77 -16.62 -6.45
CA ASP A 214 -17.39 -17.41 -7.53
C ASP A 214 -18.62 -16.70 -8.15
N ALA A 215 -19.44 -16.04 -7.32
CA ALA A 215 -20.62 -15.30 -7.77
C ALA A 215 -20.31 -14.00 -8.54
N LEU A 216 -19.08 -13.49 -8.47
CA LEU A 216 -18.65 -12.23 -9.06
C LEU A 216 -17.76 -12.40 -10.30
N VAL A 217 -17.44 -13.63 -10.70
CA VAL A 217 -16.56 -13.92 -11.86
C VAL A 217 -17.06 -13.26 -13.15
N GLU A 218 -18.33 -13.48 -13.49
CA GLU A 218 -18.98 -12.90 -14.68
C GLU A 218 -19.39 -11.44 -14.47
N PRO A 219 -20.05 -11.04 -13.36
CA PRO A 219 -20.44 -9.64 -13.14
C PRO A 219 -19.29 -8.63 -13.23
N THR A 220 -18.10 -9.00 -12.75
CA THR A 220 -16.92 -8.11 -12.76
C THR A 220 -16.01 -8.31 -13.98
N ALA A 221 -16.31 -9.29 -14.84
CA ALA A 221 -15.47 -9.67 -15.98
C ALA A 221 -15.20 -8.51 -16.94
N LYS A 222 -16.18 -7.64 -17.15
CA LYS A 222 -16.11 -6.56 -18.14
C LYS A 222 -14.90 -5.65 -17.91
N TYR A 223 -14.68 -5.19 -16.68
CA TYR A 223 -13.63 -4.22 -16.39
C TYR A 223 -12.31 -4.88 -15.97
N ARG A 224 -12.33 -5.98 -15.20
CA ARG A 224 -11.09 -6.67 -14.82
C ARG A 224 -10.29 -7.18 -16.03
N LYS A 225 -10.98 -7.54 -17.13
CA LYS A 225 -10.35 -7.95 -18.41
C LYS A 225 -9.54 -6.84 -19.09
N LEU A 226 -9.69 -5.58 -18.67
CA LEU A 226 -8.94 -4.43 -19.20
C LEU A 226 -7.55 -4.27 -18.56
N THR A 227 -7.25 -5.01 -17.49
CA THR A 227 -5.96 -4.94 -16.78
C THR A 227 -4.72 -5.01 -17.71
N PRO A 228 -4.65 -5.88 -18.74
CA PRO A 228 -3.52 -5.89 -19.69
C PRO A 228 -3.35 -4.57 -20.47
N ASP A 229 -4.45 -3.90 -20.81
CA ASP A 229 -4.44 -2.64 -21.56
C ASP A 229 -4.05 -1.48 -20.64
N HIS A 230 -4.56 -1.45 -19.41
CA HIS A 230 -4.14 -0.51 -18.37
C HIS A 230 -2.63 -0.61 -18.07
N LEU A 231 -2.12 -1.84 -17.94
CA LEU A 231 -0.68 -2.12 -17.79
C LEU A 231 0.11 -1.58 -18.98
N SER A 232 -0.34 -1.88 -20.21
CA SER A 232 0.34 -1.42 -21.42
C SER A 232 0.36 0.10 -21.53
N TRP A 233 -0.70 0.77 -21.11
CA TRP A 233 -0.78 2.23 -21.07
C TRP A 233 0.16 2.83 -20.03
N LEU A 234 0.17 2.31 -18.80
CA LEU A 234 1.10 2.77 -17.75
C LEU A 234 2.56 2.48 -18.11
N GLU A 235 2.88 1.33 -18.71
CA GLU A 235 4.24 1.02 -19.16
C GLU A 235 4.75 1.99 -20.23
N GLN A 236 3.86 2.51 -21.09
CA GLN A 236 4.23 3.55 -22.06
C GLN A 236 4.60 4.87 -21.37
N LYS A 237 4.00 5.21 -20.23
CA LYS A 237 4.33 6.44 -19.50
C LYS A 237 5.54 6.25 -18.59
N LEU A 238 5.53 5.20 -17.77
CA LEU A 238 6.42 4.99 -16.64
C LEU A 238 7.59 4.05 -16.92
N GLY A 239 7.49 3.24 -17.97
CA GLY A 239 8.40 2.12 -18.21
C GLY A 239 7.89 0.81 -17.59
N LYS A 240 8.67 -0.26 -17.76
CA LYS A 240 8.26 -1.64 -17.44
C LYS A 240 7.70 -1.80 -16.03
N TYR A 241 6.65 -2.61 -15.91
CA TYR A 241 6.05 -3.00 -14.63
C TYR A 241 7.10 -3.56 -13.65
N PRO A 242 7.10 -3.12 -12.38
CA PRO A 242 8.21 -3.39 -11.47
C PRO A 242 8.17 -4.77 -10.79
N PHE A 243 7.07 -5.52 -10.87
CA PHE A 243 6.95 -6.83 -10.23
C PHE A 243 6.86 -7.98 -11.24
N ASN A 244 6.91 -9.22 -10.74
CA ASN A 244 6.90 -10.43 -11.57
C ASN A 244 5.49 -10.94 -11.92
N ARG A 245 4.45 -10.35 -11.30
CA ARG A 245 3.04 -10.68 -11.50
C ARG A 245 2.16 -9.54 -11.00
N TYR A 246 0.93 -9.50 -11.47
CA TYR A 246 -0.11 -8.61 -10.96
C TYR A 246 -1.47 -9.32 -10.95
N GLY A 247 -2.48 -8.72 -10.34
CA GLY A 247 -3.86 -9.17 -10.42
C GLY A 247 -4.77 -8.34 -9.55
N VAL A 248 -6.08 -8.50 -9.76
CA VAL A 248 -7.12 -7.87 -8.94
C VAL A 248 -7.75 -8.91 -8.01
N LEU A 249 -7.79 -8.62 -6.72
CA LEU A 249 -8.62 -9.33 -5.74
C LEU A 249 -9.96 -8.59 -5.64
N VAL A 250 -11.03 -9.22 -6.12
CA VAL A 250 -12.38 -8.66 -6.00
C VAL A 250 -12.89 -8.87 -4.58
N GLY A 251 -13.05 -7.79 -3.83
CA GLY A 251 -13.62 -7.80 -2.50
C GLY A 251 -15.14 -7.82 -2.54
N ASP A 252 -15.77 -8.90 -2.07
CA ASP A 252 -17.21 -8.92 -1.76
C ASP A 252 -17.45 -8.21 -0.41
N THR A 253 -17.18 -6.92 -0.40
CA THR A 253 -17.15 -6.03 0.76
C THR A 253 -17.74 -4.67 0.41
N ASP A 254 -18.16 -3.93 1.43
CA ASP A 254 -18.66 -2.54 1.31
C ASP A 254 -17.59 -1.50 1.66
N LEU A 255 -16.30 -1.85 1.49
CA LEU A 255 -15.19 -0.93 1.69
C LEU A 255 -15.35 0.30 0.78
N GLY A 256 -15.09 1.49 1.33
CA GLY A 256 -15.30 2.76 0.64
C GLY A 256 -14.30 3.05 -0.47
N VAL A 257 -13.11 2.44 -0.42
CA VAL A 257 -12.06 2.58 -1.45
C VAL A 257 -11.35 1.26 -1.69
N ALA A 258 -10.72 1.14 -2.87
CA ALA A 258 -9.78 0.08 -3.18
C ALA A 258 -8.43 0.30 -2.47
N LEU A 259 -7.60 -0.75 -2.45
CA LEU A 259 -6.27 -0.69 -1.85
C LEU A 259 -5.24 -1.37 -2.74
N GLU A 260 -4.09 -0.71 -2.86
CA GLU A 260 -3.07 -0.99 -3.85
C GLU A 260 -2.20 -2.22 -3.54
N THR A 261 -2.66 -3.12 -2.68
CA THR A 261 -1.81 -4.14 -2.07
C THR A 261 -0.92 -4.87 -3.07
N GLN A 262 0.39 -4.91 -2.77
CA GLN A 262 1.43 -5.20 -3.76
C GLN A 262 1.19 -6.50 -4.53
N THR A 263 1.22 -6.44 -5.86
CA THR A 263 0.98 -7.54 -6.81
C THR A 263 -0.44 -8.12 -6.84
N LEU A 264 -1.35 -7.67 -5.96
CA LEU A 264 -2.72 -8.15 -5.87
C LEU A 264 -3.62 -7.06 -5.28
N SER A 265 -4.02 -6.07 -6.07
CA SER A 265 -4.83 -4.93 -5.58
C SER A 265 -6.21 -5.40 -5.13
N LEU A 266 -6.65 -5.00 -3.94
CA LEU A 266 -7.99 -5.27 -3.45
C LEU A 266 -8.96 -4.22 -4.01
N VAL A 267 -9.95 -4.66 -4.76
CA VAL A 267 -10.94 -3.78 -5.38
C VAL A 267 -12.34 -4.19 -4.90
N PRO A 268 -13.05 -3.33 -4.17
CA PRO A 268 -14.44 -3.58 -3.76
C PRO A 268 -15.32 -3.85 -4.97
N LYS A 269 -16.27 -4.79 -4.86
CA LYS A 269 -17.14 -5.15 -5.98
C LYS A 269 -17.88 -3.95 -6.57
N ALA A 270 -18.23 -2.94 -5.77
CA ALA A 270 -18.95 -1.76 -6.21
C ALA A 270 -18.21 -1.02 -7.33
N ASP A 271 -16.88 -0.96 -7.22
CA ASP A 271 -16.00 -0.30 -8.20
C ASP A 271 -15.97 -1.03 -9.54
N LEU A 272 -16.29 -2.33 -9.57
CA LEU A 272 -16.31 -3.15 -10.78
C LEU A 272 -17.72 -3.39 -11.33
N LEU A 273 -18.76 -2.93 -10.63
CA LEU A 273 -20.16 -3.04 -11.03
C LEU A 273 -20.75 -1.71 -11.49
N GLY A 274 -19.99 -0.62 -11.38
CA GLY A 274 -20.38 0.73 -11.76
C GLY A 274 -20.23 1.05 -13.24
N THR A 275 -20.04 2.35 -13.51
CA THR A 275 -19.79 2.85 -14.87
C THR A 275 -18.40 2.46 -15.35
N GLN A 276 -18.19 2.48 -16.66
CA GLN A 276 -16.87 2.18 -17.23
C GLN A 276 -15.81 3.18 -16.76
N VAL A 277 -16.13 4.47 -16.78
CA VAL A 277 -15.19 5.53 -16.38
C VAL A 277 -14.78 5.35 -14.93
N ASP A 278 -15.72 5.11 -14.01
CA ASP A 278 -15.37 4.96 -12.59
C ASP A 278 -14.55 3.68 -12.34
N ALA A 279 -14.93 2.56 -12.96
CA ALA A 279 -14.22 1.30 -12.81
C ALA A 279 -12.78 1.37 -13.34
N GLU A 280 -12.59 1.93 -14.53
CA GLU A 280 -11.25 2.09 -15.11
C GLU A 280 -10.41 3.10 -14.34
N ARG A 281 -11.03 4.17 -13.80
CA ARG A 281 -10.33 5.12 -12.92
C ARG A 281 -9.75 4.41 -11.69
N ASN A 282 -10.58 3.67 -10.96
CA ASN A 282 -10.12 2.96 -9.76
C ASN A 282 -9.06 1.90 -10.14
N LEU A 283 -9.26 1.12 -11.20
CA LEU A 283 -8.28 0.12 -11.65
C LEU A 283 -6.93 0.74 -12.05
N VAL A 284 -6.93 1.87 -12.76
CA VAL A 284 -5.69 2.56 -13.16
C VAL A 284 -5.02 3.22 -11.96
N HIS A 285 -5.78 3.77 -11.00
CA HIS A 285 -5.26 4.32 -9.74
C HIS A 285 -4.53 3.23 -8.95
N GLU A 286 -5.17 2.09 -8.69
CA GLU A 286 -4.57 0.96 -7.97
C GLU A 286 -3.36 0.37 -8.69
N LEU A 287 -3.38 0.35 -10.02
CA LEU A 287 -2.27 -0.16 -10.81
C LEU A 287 -1.08 0.82 -10.85
N ALA A 288 -1.33 2.13 -10.88
CA ALA A 288 -0.28 3.15 -10.84
C ALA A 288 0.53 3.05 -9.54
N HIS A 289 -0.13 2.72 -8.43
CA HIS A 289 0.54 2.50 -7.15
C HIS A 289 1.63 1.42 -7.16
N GLN A 290 1.54 0.46 -8.08
CA GLN A 290 2.57 -0.56 -8.23
C GLN A 290 3.95 0.05 -8.56
N TRP A 291 3.99 1.21 -9.23
CA TRP A 291 5.20 2.03 -9.36
C TRP A 291 5.39 2.97 -8.17
N PHE A 292 4.31 3.67 -7.75
CA PHE A 292 4.33 4.73 -6.75
C PHE A 292 3.68 4.28 -5.42
N GLY A 293 4.48 4.07 -4.37
CA GLY A 293 4.01 3.56 -3.08
C GLY A 293 4.49 2.13 -2.82
N ASP A 294 4.46 1.27 -3.85
CA ASP A 294 4.87 -0.12 -3.74
C ASP A 294 6.33 -0.34 -4.12
N SER A 295 6.66 -0.12 -5.40
CA SER A 295 8.03 -0.29 -5.87
C SER A 295 8.94 0.80 -5.30
N VAL A 296 8.50 2.06 -5.41
CA VAL A 296 9.10 3.19 -4.70
C VAL A 296 8.29 3.44 -3.43
N ALA A 297 8.78 2.92 -2.30
CA ALA A 297 8.08 3.02 -1.03
C ALA A 297 8.32 4.36 -0.33
N LEU A 298 7.40 4.73 0.57
CA LEU A 298 7.45 6.02 1.28
C LEU A 298 8.48 6.01 2.42
N ALA A 299 9.30 7.06 2.48
CA ALA A 299 10.23 7.28 3.61
C ALA A 299 9.49 7.54 4.92
N GLY A 300 8.34 8.19 4.85
CA GLY A 300 7.35 8.25 5.91
C GLY A 300 6.00 8.72 5.37
N TRP A 301 4.99 8.75 6.22
CA TRP A 301 3.64 9.17 5.82
C TRP A 301 3.53 10.64 5.39
N SER A 302 4.52 11.49 5.72
CA SER A 302 4.62 12.84 5.17
C SER A 302 4.82 12.85 3.64
N ASP A 303 5.33 11.76 3.09
CA ASP A 303 5.60 11.62 1.67
C ASP A 303 4.44 10.97 0.90
N LEU A 304 3.29 10.73 1.54
CA LEU A 304 2.13 10.04 0.94
C LEU A 304 1.65 10.69 -0.36
N TRP A 305 1.82 12.01 -0.50
CA TRP A 305 1.47 12.74 -1.73
C TRP A 305 2.17 12.19 -2.99
N VAL A 306 3.36 11.57 -2.85
CA VAL A 306 4.09 10.91 -3.95
C VAL A 306 3.45 9.57 -4.34
N SER A 307 2.68 8.93 -3.45
CA SER A 307 1.88 7.76 -3.80
C SER A 307 0.57 8.21 -4.44
N GLU A 308 -0.25 8.91 -3.65
CA GLU A 308 -1.64 9.23 -3.99
C GLU A 308 -1.77 10.30 -5.06
N GLY A 309 -0.87 11.28 -5.06
CA GLY A 309 -0.84 12.32 -6.07
C GLY A 309 -0.53 11.74 -7.44
N HIS A 310 0.44 10.83 -7.52
CA HIS A 310 0.82 10.16 -8.76
C HIS A 310 -0.27 9.22 -9.26
N ALA A 311 -0.81 8.35 -8.39
CA ALA A 311 -1.91 7.46 -8.76
C ALA A 311 -3.13 8.26 -9.28
N ARG A 312 -3.51 9.33 -8.57
CA ARG A 312 -4.59 10.24 -9.01
C ARG A 312 -4.25 10.97 -10.31
N PHE A 313 -3.01 11.37 -10.52
CA PHE A 313 -2.58 12.06 -11.74
C PHE A 313 -2.71 11.16 -12.97
N TYR A 314 -2.20 9.92 -12.90
CA TYR A 314 -2.30 8.97 -14.01
C TYR A 314 -3.73 8.47 -14.23
N GLU A 315 -4.52 8.28 -13.16
CA GLU A 315 -5.95 8.01 -13.25
C GLU A 315 -6.66 9.09 -14.09
N ARG A 316 -6.46 10.38 -13.77
CA ARG A 316 -7.15 11.48 -14.44
C ARG A 316 -6.72 11.60 -15.90
N MET A 317 -5.44 11.42 -16.18
CA MET A 317 -4.91 11.40 -17.55
C MET A 317 -5.53 10.26 -18.37
N TYR A 318 -5.58 9.04 -17.81
CA TYR A 318 -6.23 7.91 -18.48
C TYR A 318 -7.72 8.19 -18.71
N SER A 319 -8.41 8.69 -17.68
CA SER A 319 -9.83 8.99 -17.73
C SER A 319 -10.19 9.97 -18.86
N GLU A 320 -9.39 11.02 -19.09
CA GLU A 320 -9.63 11.98 -20.18
C GLU A 320 -9.53 11.29 -21.55
N GLU A 321 -8.55 10.41 -21.74
CA GLU A 321 -8.37 9.65 -22.99
C GLU A 321 -9.50 8.63 -23.24
N HIS A 322 -10.26 8.27 -22.20
CA HIS A 322 -11.27 7.19 -22.23
C HIS A 322 -12.69 7.65 -21.89
N GLY A 323 -13.00 8.93 -22.15
CA GLY A 323 -14.37 9.45 -22.13
C GLY A 323 -14.85 10.01 -20.77
N GLY A 324 -13.95 10.17 -19.81
CA GLY A 324 -14.19 10.94 -18.60
C GLY A 324 -13.99 12.44 -18.76
N ASP A 325 -14.03 13.15 -17.64
CA ASP A 325 -13.86 14.61 -17.61
C ASP A 325 -12.49 15.06 -18.10
N SER A 326 -12.41 16.29 -18.63
CA SER A 326 -11.14 16.89 -19.01
C SER A 326 -10.19 17.00 -17.80
N PHE A 327 -8.94 16.60 -18.03
CA PHE A 327 -7.89 16.61 -17.02
C PHE A 327 -7.58 18.04 -16.58
N GLU A 328 -7.44 18.98 -17.53
CA GLU A 328 -7.25 20.40 -17.22
C GLU A 328 -8.41 20.95 -16.37
N ALA A 329 -9.66 20.62 -16.73
CA ALA A 329 -10.83 21.07 -15.97
C ALA A 329 -10.83 20.54 -14.52
N ALA A 330 -10.44 19.28 -14.33
CA ALA A 330 -10.28 18.69 -13.00
C ALA A 330 -9.17 19.38 -12.19
N MET A 331 -8.03 19.69 -12.82
CA MET A 331 -6.93 20.42 -12.16
C MET A 331 -7.32 21.86 -11.84
N LYS A 332 -8.08 22.54 -12.71
CA LYS A 332 -8.63 23.87 -12.44
C LYS A 332 -9.58 23.87 -11.25
N ALA A 333 -10.43 22.85 -11.15
CA ALA A 333 -11.32 22.68 -10.00
C ALA A 333 -10.54 22.42 -8.71
N ALA A 334 -9.51 21.56 -8.76
CA ALA A 334 -8.61 21.33 -7.63
C ALA A 334 -7.88 22.60 -7.20
N TYR A 335 -7.37 23.39 -8.15
CA TYR A 335 -6.68 24.65 -7.91
C TYR A 335 -7.57 25.66 -7.18
N LYS A 336 -8.83 25.81 -7.61
CA LYS A 336 -9.82 26.68 -6.94
C LYS A 336 -9.99 26.32 -5.47
N ALA A 337 -10.14 25.04 -5.14
CA ALA A 337 -10.36 24.58 -3.77
C ALA A 337 -9.08 24.45 -2.93
N HIS A 338 -7.90 24.65 -3.53
CA HIS A 338 -6.64 24.18 -2.96
C HIS A 338 -6.26 24.91 -1.65
N ASP A 339 -6.54 26.21 -1.52
CA ASP A 339 -6.28 26.94 -0.27
C ASP A 339 -7.21 26.48 0.86
N GLN A 340 -8.48 26.18 0.56
CA GLN A 340 -9.39 25.60 1.54
C GLN A 340 -8.87 24.25 2.04
N TRP A 341 -8.42 23.38 1.12
CA TRP A 341 -7.84 22.09 1.51
C TRP A 341 -6.55 22.24 2.33
N ARG A 342 -5.69 23.24 2.03
CA ARG A 342 -4.48 23.51 2.82
C ARG A 342 -4.84 23.91 4.25
N ARG A 343 -5.87 24.73 4.42
CA ARG A 343 -6.40 25.14 5.73
C ARG A 343 -6.93 23.93 6.51
N ASP A 344 -7.74 23.10 5.87
CA ASP A 344 -8.46 22.02 6.55
C ASP A 344 -7.59 20.78 6.80
N PHE A 345 -6.67 20.46 5.87
CA PHE A 345 -5.94 19.19 5.82
C PHE A 345 -4.42 19.32 5.77
N GLY A 346 -3.87 20.54 5.91
CA GLY A 346 -2.45 20.83 5.76
C GLY A 346 -1.97 20.82 4.30
N ALA A 347 -0.73 21.25 4.05
CA ALA A 347 -0.10 21.20 2.73
C ALA A 347 0.20 19.75 2.29
N PRO A 348 0.35 19.45 0.97
CA PRO A 348 0.54 18.09 0.46
C PRO A 348 1.59 17.24 1.23
N ALA A 349 2.76 17.81 1.52
CA ALA A 349 3.85 17.12 2.22
C ALA A 349 3.85 17.30 3.75
N GLU A 350 2.79 17.89 4.32
CA GLU A 350 2.61 18.08 5.77
C GLU A 350 1.28 17.49 6.31
N PRO A 351 0.99 16.20 6.08
CA PRO A 351 -0.16 15.57 6.69
C PRO A 351 -0.01 15.42 8.21
N THR A 352 -1.16 15.48 8.88
CA THR A 352 -1.35 14.99 10.24
C THR A 352 -2.08 13.66 10.19
N GLU A 353 -2.05 12.91 11.29
CA GLU A 353 -2.72 11.61 11.36
C GLU A 353 -4.22 11.69 11.01
N PRO A 354 -5.03 12.62 11.54
CA PRO A 354 -6.46 12.71 11.18
C PRO A 354 -6.73 13.11 9.72
N ASN A 355 -5.72 13.64 9.02
CA ASN A 355 -5.86 14.23 7.70
C ASN A 355 -5.12 13.43 6.61
N LEU A 356 -4.68 12.22 6.92
CA LEU A 356 -3.78 11.44 6.08
C LEU A 356 -4.39 11.14 4.70
N PHE A 357 -5.59 10.55 4.66
CA PHE A 357 -6.26 10.19 3.41
C PHE A 357 -7.41 11.16 3.09
N LYS A 358 -7.09 12.45 3.03
CA LYS A 358 -8.02 13.52 2.64
C LYS A 358 -7.74 14.02 1.23
N ARG A 359 -8.71 14.72 0.64
CA ARG A 359 -8.67 15.24 -0.75
C ARG A 359 -7.36 15.93 -1.15
N MET A 360 -6.70 16.60 -0.21
CA MET A 360 -5.39 17.21 -0.42
C MET A 360 -4.30 16.21 -0.87
N ARG A 361 -4.30 14.98 -0.34
CA ARG A 361 -3.29 13.95 -0.69
C ARG A 361 -3.56 13.29 -2.04
N TYR A 362 -4.77 13.43 -2.56
CA TYR A 362 -5.17 12.97 -3.89
C TYR A 362 -5.14 14.14 -4.88
N ASP A 363 -6.28 14.75 -5.17
CA ASP A 363 -6.44 15.79 -6.18
C ASP A 363 -5.55 17.03 -5.92
N GLY A 364 -5.32 17.39 -4.65
CA GLY A 364 -4.38 18.47 -4.32
C GLY A 364 -2.92 18.14 -4.68
N SER A 365 -2.53 16.88 -4.54
CA SER A 365 -1.18 16.41 -4.85
C SER A 365 -1.00 16.14 -6.35
N ALA A 366 -2.03 15.64 -7.03
CA ALA A 366 -2.07 15.58 -8.49
C ALA A 366 -1.93 16.97 -9.13
N LEU A 367 -2.50 18.02 -8.51
CA LEU A 367 -2.32 19.40 -8.94
C LEU A 367 -0.86 19.86 -8.85
N VAL A 368 -0.11 19.44 -7.81
CA VAL A 368 1.34 19.75 -7.71
C VAL A 368 2.10 19.15 -8.88
N LEU A 369 1.80 17.90 -9.26
CA LEU A 369 2.41 17.23 -10.41
C LEU A 369 2.02 17.90 -11.73
N TYR A 370 0.76 18.32 -11.86
CA TYR A 370 0.30 19.10 -13.01
C TYR A 370 1.03 20.44 -13.11
N ALA A 371 1.19 21.18 -12.00
CA ALA A 371 1.98 22.41 -11.96
C ALA A 371 3.46 22.18 -12.30
N LEU A 372 4.05 21.07 -11.84
CA LEU A 372 5.40 20.68 -12.23
C LEU A 372 5.50 20.42 -13.74
N ARG A 373 4.56 19.66 -14.30
CA ARG A 373 4.48 19.40 -15.75
C ARG A 373 4.39 20.71 -16.55
N GLU A 374 3.53 21.64 -16.16
CA GLU A 374 3.43 22.96 -16.80
C GLU A 374 4.73 23.78 -16.66
N LYS A 375 5.44 23.65 -15.54
CA LYS A 375 6.70 24.36 -15.28
C LYS A 375 7.86 23.84 -16.14
N VAL A 376 8.02 22.53 -16.27
CA VAL A 376 9.19 21.93 -16.95
C VAL A 376 8.92 21.44 -18.38
N GLY A 377 7.65 21.38 -18.77
CA GLY A 377 7.16 20.84 -20.03
C GLY A 377 7.09 19.30 -20.06
N ASP A 378 6.17 18.78 -20.87
CA ASP A 378 5.82 17.36 -20.98
C ASP A 378 7.02 16.43 -21.13
N ALA A 379 7.94 16.76 -22.04
CA ALA A 379 9.09 15.92 -22.32
C ALA A 379 10.04 15.79 -21.12
N THR A 380 10.20 16.86 -20.34
CA THR A 380 11.04 16.84 -19.12
C THR A 380 10.31 16.15 -17.99
N PHE A 381 9.02 16.44 -17.80
CA PHE A 381 8.19 15.76 -16.81
C PHE A 381 8.19 14.25 -17.00
N GLN A 382 7.98 13.76 -18.23
CA GLN A 382 8.04 12.32 -18.53
C GLN A 382 9.42 11.71 -18.20
N ARG A 383 10.51 12.45 -18.42
CA ARG A 383 11.85 11.97 -18.01
C ARG A 383 12.00 11.92 -16.48
N ILE A 384 11.46 12.89 -15.75
CA ILE A 384 11.45 12.90 -14.28
C ILE A 384 10.72 11.66 -13.77
N GLU A 385 9.50 11.43 -14.27
CA GLU A 385 8.63 10.34 -13.83
C GLU A 385 9.27 8.97 -14.09
N ARG A 386 9.83 8.75 -15.29
CA ARG A 386 10.56 7.52 -15.61
C ARG A 386 11.83 7.36 -14.78
N ALA A 387 12.58 8.44 -14.56
CA ALA A 387 13.77 8.40 -13.73
C ALA A 387 13.42 8.06 -12.28
N TRP A 388 12.33 8.59 -11.74
CA TRP A 388 11.88 8.34 -10.38
C TRP A 388 11.63 6.86 -10.14
N VAL A 389 10.76 6.26 -10.95
CA VAL A 389 10.38 4.85 -10.80
C VAL A 389 11.51 3.89 -11.15
N THR A 390 12.53 4.34 -11.89
CA THR A 390 13.71 3.53 -12.25
C THR A 390 14.82 3.62 -11.20
N GLU A 391 15.22 4.83 -10.79
CA GLU A 391 16.34 5.07 -9.85
C GLU A 391 15.99 4.64 -8.41
N TYR A 392 14.71 4.70 -8.04
CA TYR A 392 14.21 4.32 -6.71
C TYR A 392 13.48 2.98 -6.68
N ARG A 393 13.50 2.20 -7.78
CA ARG A 393 12.86 0.87 -7.85
C ARG A 393 13.30 -0.03 -6.69
N GLY A 394 12.35 -0.54 -5.92
CA GLY A 394 12.62 -1.43 -4.78
C GLY A 394 13.24 -0.72 -3.56
N ARG A 395 13.27 0.62 -3.55
CA ARG A 395 13.83 1.43 -2.47
C ARG A 395 12.74 2.22 -1.77
N THR A 396 13.15 2.89 -0.69
CA THR A 396 12.34 3.88 0.01
C THR A 396 12.83 5.27 -0.38
N ALA A 397 11.93 6.20 -0.63
CA ALA A 397 12.24 7.56 -1.08
C ALA A 397 11.37 8.60 -0.38
N SER A 398 11.93 9.80 -0.20
CA SER A 398 11.29 10.95 0.45
C SER A 398 10.83 12.00 -0.56
N THR A 399 10.09 13.00 -0.08
CA THR A 399 9.76 14.19 -0.85
C THR A 399 11.02 14.92 -1.33
N GLN A 400 12.06 14.99 -0.50
CA GLN A 400 13.31 15.66 -0.89
C GLN A 400 14.03 14.89 -2.01
N ASP A 401 14.00 13.55 -1.98
CA ASP A 401 14.52 12.72 -3.08
C ASP A 401 13.83 13.06 -4.41
N TYR A 402 12.50 13.24 -4.40
CA TYR A 402 11.75 13.59 -5.62
C TYR A 402 12.12 14.99 -6.11
N VAL A 403 12.27 15.97 -5.20
CA VAL A 403 12.70 17.34 -5.54
C VAL A 403 14.11 17.36 -6.13
N ASP A 404 15.05 16.63 -5.52
CA ASP A 404 16.44 16.56 -5.96
C ASP A 404 16.55 15.88 -7.33
N LEU A 405 15.84 14.77 -7.53
CA LEU A 405 15.80 14.08 -8.82
C LEU A 405 15.16 14.96 -9.90
N SER A 406 14.04 15.60 -9.58
CA SER A 406 13.36 16.50 -10.52
C SER A 406 14.28 17.63 -10.97
N SER A 407 15.01 18.24 -10.04
CA SER A 407 15.97 19.31 -10.31
C SER A 407 17.13 18.81 -11.20
N LYS A 408 17.68 17.64 -10.87
CA LYS A 408 18.74 16.99 -11.66
C LYS A 408 18.32 16.73 -13.10
N ILE A 409 17.10 16.22 -13.32
CA ILE A 409 16.59 15.90 -14.67
C ILE A 409 16.15 17.15 -15.45
N ALA A 410 15.64 18.17 -14.77
CA ALA A 410 15.28 19.45 -15.37
C ALA A 410 16.51 20.31 -15.72
N GLY A 411 17.64 20.08 -15.06
CA GLY A 411 18.86 20.88 -15.24
C GLY A 411 18.81 22.26 -14.56
N GLU A 412 17.85 22.48 -13.66
CA GLU A 412 17.69 23.68 -12.84
C GLU A 412 17.27 23.30 -11.41
N ASP A 413 17.55 24.15 -10.42
CA ASP A 413 17.08 23.93 -9.05
C ASP A 413 15.57 24.21 -8.94
N LEU A 414 14.77 23.16 -8.79
CA LEU A 414 13.32 23.24 -8.64
C LEU A 414 12.89 23.42 -7.18
N SER A 415 13.80 23.47 -6.22
CA SER A 415 13.46 23.63 -4.79
C SER A 415 12.64 24.89 -4.54
N GLY A 416 13.01 26.01 -5.17
CA GLY A 416 12.28 27.28 -5.04
C GLY A 416 10.85 27.23 -5.61
N PHE A 417 10.61 26.34 -6.58
CA PHE A 417 9.29 26.09 -7.14
C PHE A 417 8.48 25.10 -6.30
N LEU A 418 9.03 23.91 -6.04
CA LEU A 418 8.30 22.81 -5.40
C LEU A 418 8.03 23.04 -3.91
N LYS A 419 8.94 23.69 -3.16
CA LYS A 419 8.75 23.89 -1.71
C LYS A 419 7.45 24.64 -1.37
N PRO A 420 7.11 25.78 -2.00
CA PRO A 420 5.82 26.43 -1.81
C PRO A 420 4.62 25.55 -2.16
N TRP A 421 4.69 24.74 -3.22
CA TRP A 421 3.59 23.83 -3.56
C TRP A 421 3.41 22.73 -2.51
N LEU A 422 4.49 22.19 -1.96
CA LEU A 422 4.48 21.04 -1.08
C LEU A 422 4.26 21.38 0.40
N TYR A 423 4.80 22.51 0.86
CA TYR A 423 4.82 22.93 2.26
C TYR A 423 4.18 24.31 2.50
N GLY A 424 3.83 25.05 1.44
CA GLY A 424 3.29 26.39 1.59
C GLY A 424 1.87 26.40 2.17
N PRO A 425 1.53 27.41 3.00
CA PRO A 425 0.17 27.57 3.53
C PRO A 425 -0.81 28.10 2.48
N LYS A 426 -0.32 28.61 1.36
CA LYS A 426 -1.10 29.10 0.22
C LYS A 426 -0.62 28.46 -1.07
N THR A 427 -1.54 28.32 -2.01
CA THR A 427 -1.30 27.75 -3.32
C THR A 427 -0.58 28.77 -4.20
N PRO A 428 0.60 28.41 -4.76
CA PRO A 428 1.32 29.31 -5.65
C PRO A 428 0.55 29.58 -6.96
N PRO A 429 0.89 30.65 -7.70
CA PRO A 429 0.35 30.89 -9.03
C PRO A 429 0.59 29.71 -9.97
N MET A 430 -0.44 29.31 -10.71
CA MET A 430 -0.37 28.21 -11.67
C MET A 430 0.50 28.56 -12.90
N PRO A 431 1.58 27.81 -13.19
CA PRO A 431 2.32 27.98 -14.44
C PRO A 431 1.43 27.75 -15.65
N GLY A 432 1.61 28.54 -16.73
CA GLY A 432 0.82 28.41 -17.96
C GLY A 432 -0.61 28.96 -17.89
N HIS A 433 -1.15 29.19 -16.68
CA HIS A 433 -2.57 29.53 -16.48
C HIS A 433 -2.77 30.76 -15.56
N PRO A 434 -2.39 31.98 -16.02
CA PRO A 434 -2.55 33.20 -15.21
C PRO A 434 -4.02 33.58 -14.95
N ASP A 435 -4.97 32.98 -15.68
CA ASP A 435 -6.41 33.15 -15.49
C ASP A 435 -6.98 32.29 -14.35
N TRP A 436 -6.21 31.34 -13.82
CA TRP A 436 -6.65 30.49 -12.72
C TRP A 436 -6.52 31.23 -11.39
N VAL A 437 -7.62 31.32 -10.66
CA VAL A 437 -7.73 31.99 -9.36
C VAL A 437 -8.17 30.98 -8.32
N VAL A 438 -7.49 30.99 -7.17
CA VAL A 438 -7.83 30.17 -6.01
C VAL A 438 -8.94 30.87 -5.23
N ASP A 439 -9.93 30.11 -4.76
CA ASP A 439 -10.95 30.64 -3.86
C ASP A 439 -10.33 30.83 -2.47
N PRO A 440 -10.49 32.02 -1.84
CA PRO A 440 -9.95 32.24 -0.51
C PRO A 440 -10.51 31.22 0.49
N ALA A 441 -9.64 30.63 1.31
CA ALA A 441 -10.06 29.74 2.38
C ALA A 441 -10.97 30.50 3.37
N THR A 442 -12.13 29.92 3.68
CA THR A 442 -13.12 30.43 4.64
C THR A 442 -13.01 29.70 5.97
#